data_AF-A0A9P0GP45-F1
#
_entry.id   AF-A0A9P0GP45-F1
#
_cell.length_a   1.000
_cell.length_b   1.000
_cell.length_c   1.000
_cell.angle_alpha   90.00
_cell.angle_beta   90.00
_cell.angle_gamma   90.00
#
_symmetry.space_group_name_H-M   'P 1'
#
loop_
_entity.id
_entity.type
_entity.pdbx_description
1 polymer ?
#
loop_
_entity_poly.entity_id
_entity_poly.type
_entity_poly.pdbx_seq_one_letter_code
_entity_poly.pdbx_strand_id
1 'polypeptide(L)'
;MSLIHFLLAILRPVLIYYDIVMHNWAPHSMTKDVNKRIFVGGEIENFFFNGLLIAISDERFIELMSVDQFDRGIRQAATLMSFWTKVYCYVFGYESKTEKLYKGVAHGEDLGYFFTYANERKTDPTDIKVSEILVKLWSNFVKKCDPTPHFNNTIWHPLNATASNFNYMSINESMVPAVNPKQKSWEFYKNKWLEYGDNNPDLMTTY
;
A
#
# COMPACT_ATOMS: atom_id res chain seq x y z
N MET A 1 22.78 -14.10 9.37
CA MET A 1 22.47 -12.72 8.94
C MET A 1 21.37 -12.84 7.88
N SER A 2 20.17 -12.30 8.10
CA SER A 2 19.07 -12.49 7.15
C SER A 2 19.39 -11.79 5.82
N LEU A 3 18.87 -12.32 4.70
CA LEU A 3 19.03 -11.73 3.36
C LEU A 3 18.68 -10.24 3.34
N ILE A 4 17.69 -9.84 4.13
CA ILE A 4 17.22 -8.45 4.29
C ILE A 4 18.31 -7.56 4.91
N HIS A 5 19.01 -8.00 5.96
CA HIS A 5 20.08 -7.22 6.57
C HIS A 5 21.25 -6.99 5.61
N PHE A 6 21.57 -8.00 4.79
CA PHE A 6 22.61 -7.89 3.77
C PHE A 6 22.20 -6.90 2.67
N LEU A 7 20.94 -6.96 2.22
CA LEU A 7 20.38 -6.04 1.23
C LEU A 7 20.36 -4.60 1.74
N LEU A 8 19.91 -4.38 2.97
CA LEU A 8 19.91 -3.06 3.61
C LEU A 8 21.34 -2.49 3.76
N ALA A 9 22.31 -3.33 4.12
CA ALA A 9 23.71 -2.90 4.21
C ALA A 9 24.26 -2.39 2.87
N ILE A 10 23.87 -3.02 1.75
CA ILE A 10 24.25 -2.60 0.39
C ILE A 10 23.51 -1.31 -0.02
N LEU A 11 22.26 -1.16 0.40
CA LEU A 11 21.43 0.01 0.04
C LEU A 11 21.79 1.26 0.84
N ARG A 12 22.33 1.14 2.05
CA ARG A 12 22.63 2.29 2.94
C ARG A 12 23.42 3.43 2.28
N PRO A 13 24.50 3.19 1.52
CA PRO A 13 25.20 4.26 0.80
C PRO A 13 24.31 4.98 -0.23
N VAL A 14 23.43 4.26 -0.92
CA VAL A 14 22.45 4.83 -1.85
C VAL A 14 21.38 5.63 -1.10
N LEU A 15 20.94 5.14 0.06
CA LEU A 15 19.98 5.83 0.92
C LEU A 15 20.54 7.16 1.44
N ILE A 16 21.80 7.22 1.87
CA ILE A 16 22.46 8.47 2.30
C ILE A 16 22.47 9.51 1.18
N TYR A 17 22.59 9.09 -0.09
CA TYR A 17 22.55 10.01 -1.22
C TYR A 17 21.19 10.72 -1.34
N TYR A 18 20.08 10.08 -0.94
CA TYR A 18 18.77 10.73 -0.90
C TYR A 18 18.72 11.83 0.17
N ASP A 19 19.33 11.63 1.34
CA ASP A 19 19.39 12.68 2.39
C ASP A 19 20.09 13.97 1.92
N ILE A 20 20.98 13.87 0.93
CA ILE A 20 21.74 15.01 0.38
C ILE A 20 21.03 15.62 -0.84
N VAL A 21 20.31 14.82 -1.62
CA VAL A 21 19.74 15.23 -2.92
C VAL A 21 18.22 15.30 -2.87
N MET A 22 17.72 16.43 -2.36
CA MET A 22 16.30 16.66 -2.09
C MET A 22 15.37 16.43 -3.29
N HIS A 23 15.80 16.75 -4.52
CA HIS A 23 14.94 16.57 -5.70
C HIS A 23 14.62 15.10 -6.04
N ASN A 24 15.33 14.13 -5.45
CA ASN A 24 15.07 12.70 -5.66
C ASN A 24 13.89 12.17 -4.84
N TRP A 25 13.47 12.91 -3.82
CA TRP A 25 12.30 12.57 -2.99
C TRP A 25 10.98 12.83 -3.72
N ALA A 26 10.96 13.78 -4.65
CA ALA A 26 9.78 14.11 -5.43
C ALA A 26 9.46 12.99 -6.44
N PRO A 27 8.22 12.49 -6.54
CA PRO A 27 7.80 11.58 -7.61
C PRO A 27 8.11 12.16 -9.00
N HIS A 28 8.52 11.32 -9.95
CA HIS A 28 8.92 11.81 -11.27
C HIS A 28 7.73 12.37 -12.07
N SER A 29 6.55 11.78 -11.94
CA SER A 29 5.27 12.26 -12.47
C SER A 29 4.81 13.62 -11.96
N MET A 30 5.28 14.06 -10.79
CA MET A 30 4.72 15.25 -10.14
C MET A 30 5.07 16.52 -10.92
N THR A 31 6.36 16.75 -11.14
CA THR A 31 6.86 17.93 -11.82
C THR A 31 8.25 17.71 -12.40
N LYS A 32 8.49 18.34 -13.56
CA LYS A 32 9.78 18.41 -14.24
C LYS A 32 10.59 19.63 -13.81
N ASP A 33 9.97 20.59 -13.12
CA ASP A 33 10.64 21.79 -12.63
C ASP A 33 11.57 21.45 -11.45
N VAL A 34 12.87 21.64 -11.64
CA VAL A 34 13.89 21.27 -10.66
C VAL A 34 13.70 22.00 -9.32
N ASN A 35 13.28 23.26 -9.32
CA ASN A 35 13.08 24.02 -8.09
C ASN A 35 11.90 23.45 -7.31
N LYS A 36 10.76 23.21 -7.98
CA LYS A 36 9.59 22.57 -7.35
C LYS A 36 9.94 21.20 -6.79
N ARG A 37 10.74 20.40 -7.53
CA ARG A 37 11.21 19.09 -7.05
C ARG A 37 12.03 19.19 -5.78
N ILE A 38 12.92 20.19 -5.66
CA ILE A 38 13.71 20.43 -4.45
C ILE A 38 12.78 20.76 -3.27
N PHE A 39 11.83 21.69 -3.45
CA PHE A 39 10.91 22.09 -2.39
C PHE A 39 10.03 20.95 -1.91
N VAL A 40 9.30 20.31 -2.83
CA VAL A 40 8.41 19.20 -2.46
C VAL A 40 9.19 18.00 -1.93
N GLY A 41 10.41 17.79 -2.42
CA GLY A 41 11.29 16.74 -1.92
C GLY A 41 11.66 16.92 -0.45
N GLY A 42 12.01 18.15 -0.04
CA GLY A 42 12.22 18.48 1.37
C GLY A 42 10.95 18.30 2.22
N GLU A 43 9.78 18.62 1.69
CA GLU A 43 8.51 18.39 2.41
C GLU A 43 8.18 16.90 2.57
N ILE A 44 8.47 16.08 1.58
CA ILE A 44 8.29 14.61 1.63
C ILE A 44 9.24 14.00 2.65
N GLU A 45 10.53 14.36 2.62
CA GLU A 45 11.51 13.94 3.61
C GLU A 45 11.01 14.28 5.02
N ASN A 46 10.63 15.54 5.25
CA ASN A 46 10.15 15.97 6.56
C ASN A 46 8.86 15.24 6.99
N PHE A 47 7.94 14.95 6.07
CA PHE A 47 6.69 14.24 6.38
C PHE A 47 6.94 12.79 6.87
N PHE A 48 7.85 12.06 6.24
CA PHE A 48 8.11 10.66 6.58
C PHE A 48 9.21 10.49 7.65
N PHE A 49 10.23 11.35 7.62
CA PHE A 49 11.45 11.19 8.41
C PHE A 49 11.62 12.24 9.49
N ASN A 50 11.01 13.43 9.33
CA ASN A 50 11.08 14.52 10.30
C ASN A 50 12.54 14.85 10.68
N GLY A 51 13.42 14.93 9.66
CA GLY A 51 14.85 15.20 9.81
C GLY A 51 15.71 14.02 10.26
N LEU A 52 15.14 12.81 10.39
CA LEU A 52 15.90 11.60 10.67
C LEU A 52 16.54 11.06 9.39
N LEU A 53 17.79 10.60 9.49
CA LEU A 53 18.48 10.00 8.34
C LEU A 53 17.74 8.76 7.85
N ILE A 54 17.51 8.67 6.53
CA ILE A 54 16.82 7.54 5.90
C ILE A 54 17.56 6.21 6.13
N ALA A 55 18.89 6.24 6.14
CA ALA A 55 19.75 5.06 6.24
C ALA A 55 19.67 4.31 7.60
N ILE A 56 19.06 4.93 8.62
CA ILE A 56 18.87 4.34 9.95
C ILE A 56 17.39 4.26 10.36
N SER A 57 16.48 4.56 9.43
CA SER A 57 15.05 4.72 9.71
C SER A 57 14.21 3.68 8.95
N ASP A 58 14.55 2.40 9.11
CA ASP A 58 14.00 1.28 8.31
C ASP A 58 12.45 1.29 8.23
N GLU A 59 11.75 1.46 9.35
CA GLU A 59 10.27 1.45 9.37
C GLU A 59 9.67 2.62 8.58
N ARG A 60 10.28 3.81 8.66
CA ARG A 60 9.85 5.00 7.91
C ARG A 60 10.16 4.86 6.43
N PHE A 61 11.28 4.23 6.11
CA PHE A 61 11.61 3.88 4.74
C PHE A 61 10.62 2.86 4.16
N ILE A 62 10.24 1.83 4.93
CA ILE A 62 9.19 0.88 4.53
C ILE A 62 7.86 1.62 4.32
N GLU A 63 7.48 2.56 5.21
CA GLU A 63 6.27 3.37 5.05
C GLU A 63 6.31 4.22 3.77
N LEU A 64 7.41 4.95 3.52
CA LEU A 64 7.61 5.72 2.29
C LEU A 64 7.45 4.83 1.06
N MET A 65 8.16 3.70 1.02
CA MET A 65 8.14 2.77 -0.12
C MET A 65 6.74 2.16 -0.33
N SER A 66 6.01 1.88 0.75
CA SER A 66 4.63 1.37 0.67
C SER A 66 3.71 2.40 0.02
N VAL A 67 3.81 3.66 0.46
CA VAL A 67 3.00 4.75 -0.10
C VAL A 67 3.39 5.04 -1.55
N ASP A 68 4.69 5.06 -1.83
CA ASP A 68 5.24 5.46 -3.11
C ASP A 68 5.04 4.44 -4.22
N GLN A 69 5.31 3.16 -3.94
CA GLN A 69 5.28 2.10 -4.95
C GLN A 69 3.89 1.45 -5.08
N PHE A 70 3.04 1.52 -4.05
CA PHE A 70 1.77 0.79 -4.02
C PHE A 70 0.58 1.70 -3.72
N ASP A 71 0.49 2.27 -2.51
CA ASP A 71 -0.79 2.79 -2.01
C ASP A 71 -1.40 3.88 -2.90
N ARG A 72 -0.61 4.88 -3.32
CA ARG A 72 -1.12 6.00 -4.13
C ARG A 72 -1.59 5.54 -5.51
N GLY A 73 -0.76 4.75 -6.19
CA GLY A 73 -1.06 4.22 -7.52
C GLY A 73 -2.29 3.33 -7.51
N ILE A 74 -2.37 2.39 -6.56
CA ILE A 74 -3.52 1.50 -6.40
C ILE A 74 -4.79 2.29 -6.13
N ARG A 75 -4.75 3.26 -5.20
CA ARG A 75 -5.91 4.09 -4.87
C ARG A 75 -6.38 4.95 -6.05
N GLN A 76 -5.45 5.56 -6.78
CA GLN A 76 -5.78 6.34 -7.97
C GLN A 76 -6.38 5.45 -9.07
N ALA A 77 -5.74 4.31 -9.38
CA ALA A 77 -6.24 3.37 -10.38
C ALA A 77 -7.63 2.84 -10.03
N ALA A 78 -7.84 2.42 -8.79
CA ALA A 78 -9.14 1.92 -8.33
C ALA A 78 -10.25 2.97 -8.44
N THR A 79 -9.94 4.23 -8.09
CA THR A 79 -10.87 5.35 -8.24
C THR A 79 -11.23 5.57 -9.70
N LEU A 80 -10.24 5.64 -10.60
CA LEU A 80 -10.47 5.83 -12.04
C LEU A 80 -11.28 4.68 -12.66
N MET A 81 -10.97 3.43 -12.31
CA MET A 81 -11.71 2.25 -12.78
C MET A 81 -13.16 2.23 -12.28
N SER A 82 -13.42 2.77 -11.07
CA SER A 82 -14.76 2.74 -10.46
C SER A 82 -15.81 3.55 -11.21
N PHE A 83 -15.41 4.48 -12.09
CA PHE A 83 -16.33 5.19 -12.99
C PHE A 83 -16.97 4.27 -14.04
N TRP A 84 -16.32 3.15 -14.36
CA TRP A 84 -16.67 2.30 -15.51
C TRP A 84 -17.11 0.90 -15.09
N THR A 85 -16.73 0.46 -13.90
CA THR A 85 -17.05 -0.88 -13.41
C THR A 85 -17.07 -0.95 -11.89
N LYS A 86 -17.61 -2.04 -11.34
CA LYS A 86 -17.53 -2.32 -9.90
C LYS A 86 -16.10 -2.66 -9.53
N VAL A 87 -15.50 -1.86 -8.65
CA VAL A 87 -14.17 -2.08 -8.11
C VAL A 87 -14.29 -2.40 -6.62
N TYR A 88 -13.73 -3.53 -6.19
CA TYR A 88 -13.70 -3.96 -4.80
C TYR A 88 -12.26 -3.90 -4.29
N CYS A 89 -12.02 -3.10 -3.24
CA CYS A 89 -10.69 -2.93 -2.66
C CYS A 89 -10.60 -3.61 -1.30
N TYR A 90 -9.45 -4.22 -0.99
CA TYR A 90 -9.14 -4.75 0.34
C TYR A 90 -7.79 -4.25 0.82
N VAL A 91 -7.58 -4.30 2.13
CA VAL A 91 -6.27 -4.20 2.76
C VAL A 91 -6.08 -5.48 3.54
N PHE A 92 -5.06 -6.24 3.16
CA PHE A 92 -4.65 -7.43 3.89
C PHE A 92 -3.67 -7.02 4.99
N GLY A 93 -4.07 -7.22 6.24
CA GLY A 93 -3.33 -6.81 7.43
C GLY A 93 -3.10 -7.93 8.44
N TYR A 94 -3.46 -9.17 8.08
CA TYR A 94 -3.26 -10.31 8.95
C TYR A 94 -1.77 -10.67 9.03
N GLU A 95 -1.21 -10.64 10.24
CA GLU A 95 0.14 -11.09 10.53
C GLU A 95 0.10 -12.50 11.12
N SER A 96 0.75 -13.47 10.46
CA SER A 96 0.97 -14.79 11.04
C SER A 96 1.74 -14.68 12.36
N LYS A 97 1.57 -15.65 13.26
CA LYS A 97 2.32 -15.69 14.54
C LYS A 97 3.82 -15.99 14.38
N THR A 98 4.29 -16.26 13.17
CA THR A 98 5.70 -16.49 12.89
C THR A 98 6.51 -15.24 13.21
N GLU A 99 7.66 -15.42 13.87
CA GLU A 99 8.56 -14.30 14.15
C GLU A 99 9.08 -13.66 12.85
N LYS A 100 8.99 -12.34 12.79
CA LYS A 100 9.45 -11.53 11.66
C LYS A 100 10.41 -10.45 12.13
N LEU A 101 11.27 -10.03 11.20
CA LEU A 101 12.21 -8.95 11.44
C LEU A 101 11.52 -7.58 11.61
N TYR A 102 10.49 -7.33 10.81
CA TYR A 102 9.68 -6.12 10.88
C TYR A 102 8.23 -6.51 11.13
N LYS A 103 7.52 -5.68 11.90
CA LYS A 103 6.08 -5.82 12.10
C LYS A 103 5.33 -5.42 10.84
N GLY A 104 4.14 -5.98 10.66
CA GLY A 104 3.29 -5.75 9.51
C GLY A 104 3.32 -6.90 8.51
N VAL A 105 2.70 -6.63 7.36
CA VAL A 105 2.54 -7.59 6.27
C VAL A 105 3.37 -7.15 5.08
N ALA A 106 4.29 -8.01 4.64
CA ALA A 106 5.19 -7.69 3.54
C ALA A 106 4.52 -7.90 2.17
N HIS A 107 5.10 -7.30 1.13
CA HIS A 107 4.65 -7.51 -0.24
C HIS A 107 4.70 -9.00 -0.63
N GLY A 108 3.58 -9.51 -1.13
CA GLY A 108 3.43 -10.90 -1.57
C GLY A 108 3.17 -11.91 -0.45
N GLU A 109 3.11 -11.48 0.81
CA GLU A 109 2.82 -12.38 1.93
C GLU A 109 1.39 -12.97 1.85
N ASP A 110 0.44 -12.21 1.29
CA ASP A 110 -0.94 -12.66 1.06
C ASP A 110 -1.02 -13.85 0.10
N LEU A 111 -0.06 -14.01 -0.83
CA LEU A 111 0.03 -15.17 -1.73
C LEU A 111 0.13 -16.49 -0.96
N GLY A 112 0.79 -16.45 0.20
CA GLY A 112 0.86 -17.59 1.12
C GLY A 112 -0.52 -18.07 1.55
N TYR A 113 -1.56 -17.21 1.54
CA TYR A 113 -2.94 -17.56 1.91
C TYR A 113 -3.82 -17.97 0.72
N PHE A 114 -3.39 -17.74 -0.52
CA PHE A 114 -4.06 -18.23 -1.73
C PHE A 114 -3.54 -19.59 -2.19
N PHE A 115 -2.23 -19.79 -2.11
CA PHE A 115 -1.55 -20.92 -2.70
C PHE A 115 -0.90 -21.79 -1.62
N THR A 116 -0.78 -23.09 -1.90
CA THR A 116 -0.01 -24.01 -1.05
C THR A 116 1.31 -24.27 -1.75
N TYR A 117 2.43 -24.02 -1.09
CA TYR A 117 3.75 -24.38 -1.59
C TYR A 117 4.05 -25.83 -1.22
N ALA A 118 4.78 -26.55 -2.08
CA ALA A 118 4.94 -28.00 -2.02
C ALA A 118 5.44 -28.55 -0.66
N ASN A 119 6.07 -27.70 0.18
CA ASN A 119 6.61 -28.05 1.49
C ASN A 119 6.09 -27.18 2.64
N GLU A 120 5.09 -26.33 2.41
CA GLU A 120 4.55 -25.42 3.42
C GLU A 120 3.09 -25.73 3.71
N ARG A 121 2.85 -26.47 4.79
CA ARG A 121 1.51 -26.72 5.29
C ARG A 121 1.22 -25.75 6.44
N LYS A 122 0.20 -24.91 6.29
CA LYS A 122 -0.32 -24.09 7.38
C LYS A 122 -0.82 -25.02 8.49
N THR A 123 -0.30 -24.84 9.69
CA THR A 123 -0.70 -25.62 10.87
C THR A 123 -1.44 -24.77 11.90
N ASP A 124 -1.25 -23.44 11.92
CA ASP A 124 -2.01 -22.57 12.80
C ASP A 124 -3.48 -22.48 12.32
N PRO A 125 -4.47 -22.73 13.19
CA PRO A 125 -5.88 -22.68 12.83
C PRO A 125 -6.34 -21.31 12.30
N THR A 126 -5.73 -20.23 12.78
CA THR A 126 -6.03 -18.85 12.36
C THR A 126 -5.50 -18.61 10.95
N ASP A 127 -4.29 -19.07 10.65
CA ASP A 127 -3.72 -19.01 9.30
C ASP A 127 -4.60 -19.77 8.28
N ILE A 128 -5.09 -20.96 8.68
CA ILE A 128 -6.02 -21.76 7.86
C ILE A 128 -7.33 -21.00 7.64
N LYS A 129 -7.93 -20.45 8.70
CA LYS A 129 -9.17 -19.67 8.62
C LYS A 129 -9.03 -18.45 7.69
N VAL A 130 -7.93 -17.71 7.77
CA VAL A 130 -7.69 -16.55 6.90
C VAL A 130 -7.51 -17.00 5.44
N SER A 131 -6.83 -18.13 5.21
CA SER A 131 -6.71 -18.75 3.88
C SER A 131 -8.07 -19.14 3.31
N GLU A 132 -8.94 -19.77 4.11
CA GLU A 132 -10.31 -20.12 3.70
C GLU A 132 -11.15 -18.88 3.36
N ILE A 133 -11.03 -17.81 4.15
CA ILE A 133 -11.69 -16.53 3.88
C ILE A 133 -11.24 -15.98 2.53
N LEU A 134 -9.93 -15.83 2.30
CA LEU A 134 -9.40 -15.26 1.05
C LEU A 134 -9.78 -16.08 -0.19
N VAL A 135 -9.62 -17.41 -0.13
CA VAL A 135 -10.00 -18.31 -1.23
C VAL A 135 -11.51 -18.23 -1.49
N LYS A 136 -12.33 -18.13 -0.45
CA LYS A 136 -13.79 -18.00 -0.61
C LYS A 136 -14.17 -16.69 -1.27
N LEU A 137 -13.61 -15.56 -0.83
CA LEU A 137 -13.88 -14.25 -1.41
C LEU A 137 -13.49 -14.22 -2.90
N TRP A 138 -12.32 -14.74 -3.25
CA TRP A 138 -11.82 -14.67 -4.63
C TRP A 138 -12.61 -15.62 -5.52
N SER A 139 -12.93 -16.83 -5.04
CA SER A 139 -13.76 -17.76 -5.79
C SER A 139 -15.19 -17.25 -5.99
N ASN A 140 -15.76 -16.52 -5.02
CA ASN A 140 -17.05 -15.84 -5.19
C ASN A 140 -16.95 -14.75 -6.26
N PHE A 141 -15.93 -13.89 -6.20
CA PHE A 141 -15.73 -12.83 -7.19
C PHE A 141 -15.57 -13.40 -8.60
N VAL A 142 -14.77 -14.45 -8.78
CA VAL A 142 -14.61 -15.15 -10.08
C VAL A 142 -15.93 -15.72 -10.59
N LYS A 143 -16.77 -16.27 -9.71
CA LYS A 143 -18.03 -16.93 -10.10
C LYS A 143 -19.20 -15.96 -10.30
N LYS A 144 -19.19 -14.81 -9.61
CA LYS A 144 -20.38 -13.96 -9.42
C LYS A 144 -20.13 -12.46 -9.63
N CYS A 145 -18.89 -12.04 -9.84
CA CYS A 145 -18.48 -10.63 -9.87
C CYS A 145 -18.85 -9.87 -8.57
N ASP A 146 -19.00 -10.60 -7.47
CA ASP A 146 -19.30 -10.11 -6.13
C ASP A 146 -18.51 -10.98 -5.14
N PRO A 147 -17.64 -10.41 -4.28
CA PRO A 147 -16.88 -11.19 -3.29
C PRO A 147 -17.75 -11.76 -2.16
N THR A 148 -18.89 -11.14 -1.85
CA THR A 148 -19.72 -11.46 -0.67
C THR A 148 -21.20 -11.73 -0.97
N PRO A 149 -21.58 -12.52 -2.00
CA PRO A 149 -22.98 -12.74 -2.36
C PRO A 149 -23.79 -13.42 -1.23
N HIS A 150 -23.13 -14.28 -0.44
CA HIS A 150 -23.70 -14.97 0.73
C HIS A 150 -22.62 -15.18 1.81
N PHE A 151 -22.04 -14.10 2.33
CA PHE A 151 -20.92 -14.18 3.28
C PHE A 151 -21.32 -13.67 4.67
N ASN A 152 -21.98 -14.51 5.49
CA ASN A 152 -22.26 -14.26 6.92
C ASN A 152 -22.74 -12.82 7.25
N ASN A 153 -23.68 -12.29 6.46
CA ASN A 153 -24.21 -10.90 6.57
C ASN A 153 -23.17 -9.77 6.39
N THR A 154 -21.92 -10.09 6.09
CA THR A 154 -20.88 -9.11 5.74
C THR A 154 -21.05 -8.72 4.28
N ILE A 155 -21.28 -7.43 4.02
CA ILE A 155 -21.40 -6.90 2.67
C ILE A 155 -20.13 -6.13 2.35
N TRP A 156 -19.43 -6.55 1.30
CA TRP A 156 -18.33 -5.79 0.73
C TRP A 156 -18.89 -4.85 -0.34
N HIS A 157 -18.96 -3.56 -0.02
CA HIS A 157 -19.42 -2.58 -1.00
C HIS A 157 -18.31 -2.25 -2.01
N PRO A 158 -18.63 -2.18 -3.31
CA PRO A 158 -17.68 -1.65 -4.28
C PRO A 158 -17.43 -0.15 -4.00
N LEU A 159 -16.37 0.38 -4.60
CA LEU A 159 -16.11 1.81 -4.65
C LEU A 159 -17.28 2.54 -5.32
N ASN A 160 -17.56 3.74 -4.83
CA ASN A 160 -18.42 4.70 -5.49
C ASN A 160 -17.54 5.83 -6.04
N ALA A 161 -17.50 5.94 -7.37
CA ALA A 161 -16.66 6.90 -8.09
C ALA A 161 -16.87 8.37 -7.69
N THR A 162 -18.06 8.69 -7.16
CA THR A 162 -18.43 10.06 -6.75
C THR A 162 -18.39 10.29 -5.25
N ALA A 163 -18.16 9.24 -4.45
CA ALA A 163 -18.11 9.36 -3.01
C ALA A 163 -16.77 9.95 -2.55
N SER A 164 -16.82 10.72 -1.46
CA SER A 164 -15.61 11.20 -0.78
C SER A 164 -14.85 10.07 -0.08
N ASN A 165 -15.54 8.99 0.29
CA ASN A 165 -14.96 7.86 1.00
C ASN A 165 -14.46 6.78 0.05
N PHE A 166 -13.25 6.31 0.30
CA PHE A 166 -12.65 5.16 -0.36
C PHE A 166 -12.99 3.88 0.43
N ASN A 167 -14.03 3.16 0.02
CA ASN A 167 -14.44 1.92 0.67
C ASN A 167 -13.43 0.80 0.45
N TYR A 168 -13.16 0.02 1.50
CA TYR A 168 -12.37 -1.19 1.38
C TYR A 168 -12.78 -2.23 2.42
N MET A 169 -12.36 -3.47 2.21
CA MET A 169 -12.46 -4.53 3.20
C MET A 169 -11.13 -4.70 3.94
N SER A 170 -11.14 -4.52 5.25
CA SER A 170 -10.00 -4.86 6.11
C SER A 170 -10.02 -6.36 6.37
N ILE A 171 -8.95 -7.07 5.96
CA ILE A 171 -8.82 -8.51 6.13
C ILE A 171 -7.69 -8.77 7.13
N ASN A 172 -8.08 -9.10 8.37
CA ASN A 172 -7.20 -9.56 9.43
C ASN A 172 -7.63 -10.99 9.84
N GLU A 173 -7.68 -11.30 11.15
CA GLU A 173 -8.36 -12.51 11.66
C GLU A 173 -9.88 -12.55 11.36
N SER A 174 -10.43 -11.39 11.05
CA SER A 174 -11.82 -11.17 10.64
C SER A 174 -11.89 -10.13 9.52
N MET A 175 -13.04 -10.09 8.86
CA MET A 175 -13.35 -9.13 7.81
C MET A 175 -14.17 -7.97 8.35
N VAL A 176 -13.71 -6.74 8.13
CA VAL A 176 -14.40 -5.54 8.58
C VAL A 176 -14.45 -4.52 7.44
N PRO A 177 -15.64 -4.11 6.96
CA PRO A 177 -15.78 -2.99 6.05
C PRO A 177 -15.21 -1.71 6.69
N ALA A 178 -14.39 -0.99 5.96
CA ALA A 178 -13.74 0.23 6.42
C ALA A 178 -13.63 1.24 5.29
N VAL A 179 -13.18 2.46 5.62
CA VAL A 179 -13.05 3.55 4.65
C VAL A 179 -11.69 4.24 4.79
N ASN A 180 -11.21 4.80 3.69
CA ASN A 180 -10.07 5.71 3.65
C ASN A 180 -8.77 5.08 4.23
N PRO A 181 -8.28 3.96 3.67
CA PRO A 181 -7.03 3.36 4.11
C PRO A 181 -5.89 4.32 3.84
N LYS A 182 -4.95 4.42 4.79
CA LYS A 182 -3.75 5.29 4.71
C LYS A 182 -4.10 6.74 4.32
N GLN A 183 -5.20 7.27 4.86
CA GLN A 183 -5.72 8.59 4.47
C GLN A 183 -4.73 9.73 4.64
N LYS A 184 -3.93 9.73 5.72
CA LYS A 184 -2.98 10.81 6.02
C LYS A 184 -1.95 11.00 4.90
N SER A 185 -1.33 9.92 4.43
CA SER A 185 -0.34 9.99 3.35
C SER A 185 -1.01 10.32 2.01
N TRP A 186 -2.21 9.80 1.78
CA TRP A 186 -3.01 10.15 0.60
C TRP A 186 -3.30 11.66 0.52
N GLU A 187 -3.82 12.26 1.60
CA GLU A 187 -4.14 13.69 1.64
C GLU A 187 -2.88 14.54 1.53
N PHE A 188 -1.80 14.16 2.19
CA PHE A 188 -0.51 14.83 2.07
C PHE A 188 -0.08 14.91 0.61
N TYR A 189 0.01 13.78 -0.08
CA TYR A 189 0.44 13.75 -1.48
C TYR A 189 -0.56 14.46 -2.39
N LYS A 190 -1.87 14.26 -2.20
CA LYS A 190 -2.89 14.99 -2.96
C LYS A 190 -2.68 16.50 -2.89
N ASN A 191 -2.39 17.04 -1.70
CA ASN A 191 -2.09 18.45 -1.52
C ASN A 191 -0.79 18.87 -2.23
N LYS A 192 0.27 18.05 -2.14
CA LYS A 192 1.54 18.32 -2.84
C LYS A 192 1.37 18.34 -4.36
N TRP A 193 0.54 17.45 -4.93
CA TRP A 193 0.23 17.46 -6.36
C TRP A 193 -0.57 18.71 -6.78
N LEU A 194 -1.49 19.19 -5.93
CA LEU A 194 -2.21 20.45 -6.19
C LEU A 194 -1.28 21.67 -6.18
N GLU A 195 -0.27 21.66 -5.31
CA GLU A 195 0.65 22.79 -5.13
C GLU A 195 1.80 22.79 -6.17
N TYR A 196 2.40 21.64 -6.42
CA TYR A 196 3.63 21.53 -7.21
C TYR A 196 3.42 20.89 -8.60
N GLY A 197 2.29 20.24 -8.85
CA GLY A 197 2.04 19.49 -10.07
C GLY A 197 2.04 20.34 -11.35
N ASP A 198 2.61 19.83 -12.45
CA ASP A 198 2.71 20.55 -13.74
C ASP A 198 1.40 20.51 -14.58
N ASN A 199 0.23 20.47 -13.93
CA ASN A 199 -1.13 20.51 -14.52
C ASN A 199 -1.83 19.18 -14.85
N ASN A 200 -1.60 18.09 -14.10
CA ASN A 200 -2.56 16.98 -14.11
C ASN A 200 -2.75 16.34 -12.71
N PRO A 201 -3.74 16.81 -11.92
CA PRO A 201 -4.03 16.23 -10.60
C PRO A 201 -4.53 14.78 -10.68
N ASP A 202 -4.91 14.30 -11.87
CA ASP A 202 -5.42 12.94 -12.09
C ASP A 202 -4.30 11.89 -12.26
N LEU A 203 -3.03 12.30 -12.20
CA LEU A 203 -1.84 11.46 -12.37
C LEU A 203 -0.99 11.35 -11.10
N MET A 204 -1.62 11.09 -9.93
CA MET A 204 -0.91 10.63 -8.73
C MET A 204 -0.38 9.19 -8.90
N THR A 205 0.36 8.95 -9.98
CA THR A 205 0.95 7.66 -10.34
C THR A 205 2.35 7.52 -9.75
N THR A 206 2.82 6.28 -9.70
CA THR A 206 4.08 5.85 -9.08
C THR A 206 5.32 6.12 -9.96
N TYR A 207 5.14 6.56 -11.20
CA TYR A 207 6.19 6.89 -12.16
C TYR A 207 5.92 8.27 -12.72
#